data_AF-A0A649WZ83-F1
#
_entry.id   AF-A0A649WZ83-F1
#
_cell.length_a   1.000
_cell.length_b   1.000
_cell.length_c   1.000
_cell.angle_alpha   90.00
_cell.angle_beta   90.00
_cell.angle_gamma   90.00
#
_symmetry.space_group_name_H-M   'P 1'
#
loop_
_entity.id
_entity.type
_entity.pdbx_description
1 polymer ?
#
loop_
_entity_poly.entity_id
_entity_poly.type
_entity_poly.pdbx_seq_one_letter_code
_entity_poly.pdbx_strand_id
1 'polypeptide(L)'
;EHYRQLGLLGAGCPDAAQVYVRASPLQRTRATAAALTDGAFPGCGVPVHHVAGDVDPLFQSEKLTITQSDPAQELAAKQQKAGDLARLQQQMQPAIRQLKAAVCTAATKCPLFDAPWSFRQTRNGNTYVYGLSVMASMVETLRLGYSENLPW
;
A
#
# COMPACT_ATOMS: atom_id res chain seq x y z
N GLU A 1 18.71 -9.96 -16.73
CA GLU A 1 19.99 -9.47 -17.31
C GLU A 1 20.84 -8.60 -16.39
N HIS A 2 20.34 -7.53 -15.77
CA HIS A 2 21.18 -6.61 -14.97
C HIS A 2 22.12 -7.31 -13.96
N TYR A 3 21.58 -8.19 -13.10
CA TYR A 3 22.41 -8.91 -12.10
C TYR A 3 23.39 -9.94 -12.70
N ARG A 4 23.13 -10.43 -13.93
CA ARG A 4 24.09 -11.30 -14.64
C ARG A 4 25.25 -10.49 -15.20
N GLN A 5 24.96 -9.30 -15.75
CA GLN A 5 25.98 -8.38 -16.26
C GLN A 5 26.93 -7.90 -15.15
N LEU A 6 26.42 -7.77 -13.92
CA LEU A 6 27.22 -7.43 -12.75
C LEU A 6 28.02 -8.63 -12.18
N GLY A 7 27.87 -9.83 -12.73
CA GLY A 7 28.54 -11.03 -12.25
C GLY A 7 28.00 -11.59 -10.92
N LEU A 8 26.88 -11.06 -10.41
CA LEU A 8 26.23 -11.56 -9.20
C LEU A 8 25.56 -12.92 -9.43
N LEU A 9 24.94 -13.08 -10.60
CA LEU A 9 24.28 -14.32 -11.01
C LEU A 9 24.98 -14.90 -12.23
N GLY A 10 25.18 -16.22 -12.24
CA GLY A 10 25.69 -16.94 -13.39
C GLY A 10 24.70 -16.95 -14.56
N ALA A 11 25.04 -17.60 -15.67
CA ALA A 11 24.08 -17.88 -16.75
C ALA A 11 23.13 -19.04 -16.34
N GLY A 12 21.93 -19.10 -16.92
CA GLY A 12 20.96 -20.18 -16.69
C GLY A 12 20.13 -20.04 -15.40
N CYS A 13 19.70 -21.19 -14.86
CA CYS A 13 18.85 -21.23 -13.66
C CYS A 13 19.65 -21.06 -12.38
N PRO A 14 19.18 -20.24 -11.42
CA PRO A 14 19.86 -20.06 -10.16
C PRO A 14 19.66 -21.27 -9.24
N ASP A 15 20.60 -21.50 -8.34
CA ASP A 15 20.42 -22.42 -7.22
C ASP A 15 19.88 -21.71 -5.96
N ALA A 16 19.61 -22.48 -4.90
CA ALA A 16 19.06 -21.98 -3.65
C ALA A 16 20.06 -21.13 -2.82
N ALA A 17 21.36 -21.18 -3.12
CA ALA A 17 22.36 -20.32 -2.50
C ALA A 17 22.40 -18.93 -3.18
N GLN A 18 22.02 -18.86 -4.46
CA GLN A 18 21.97 -17.63 -5.23
C GLN A 18 20.66 -16.85 -5.04
N VAL A 19 19.52 -17.55 -4.98
CA VAL A 19 18.21 -16.91 -4.93
C VAL A 19 17.31 -17.59 -3.91
N TYR A 20 16.78 -16.77 -2.99
CA TYR A 20 15.72 -17.15 -2.07
C TYR A 20 14.62 -16.09 -2.11
N VAL A 21 13.37 -16.52 -2.30
CA VAL A 21 12.23 -15.60 -2.41
C VAL A 21 11.24 -15.88 -1.29
N ARG A 22 10.96 -14.87 -0.47
CA ARG A 22 9.92 -14.91 0.55
C ARG A 22 8.89 -13.81 0.30
N ALA A 23 7.62 -14.19 0.24
CA ALA A 23 6.50 -13.29 0.09
C ALA A 23 5.59 -13.32 1.32
N SER A 24 4.90 -12.21 1.56
CA SER A 24 3.71 -12.19 2.44
C SER A 24 2.70 -13.25 1.97
N PRO A 25 1.94 -13.90 2.88
CA PRO A 25 1.03 -15.00 2.55
C PRO A 25 -0.16 -14.57 1.67
N LEU A 26 -0.39 -13.28 1.48
CA LEU A 26 -1.48 -12.77 0.66
C LEU A 26 -1.32 -13.21 -0.81
N GLN A 27 -2.44 -13.53 -1.47
CA GLN A 27 -2.42 -13.99 -2.86
C GLN A 27 -1.68 -13.01 -3.78
N ARG A 28 -1.97 -11.71 -3.68
CA ARG A 28 -1.33 -10.68 -4.52
C ARG A 28 0.19 -10.65 -4.37
N THR A 29 0.74 -10.82 -3.16
CA THR A 29 2.19 -10.78 -2.93
C THR A 29 2.87 -12.06 -3.41
N ARG A 30 2.22 -13.22 -3.26
CA ARG A 30 2.72 -14.49 -3.82
C ARG A 30 2.73 -14.45 -5.35
N ALA A 31 1.67 -13.92 -5.97
CA ALA A 31 1.59 -13.77 -7.42
C ALA A 31 2.64 -12.78 -7.96
N THR A 32 2.85 -11.65 -7.28
CA THR A 32 3.93 -10.71 -7.65
C THR A 32 5.30 -11.37 -7.55
N ALA A 33 5.59 -12.11 -6.48
CA ALA A 33 6.85 -12.83 -6.33
C ALA A 33 7.06 -13.88 -7.42
N ALA A 34 6.02 -14.64 -7.77
CA ALA A 34 6.06 -15.62 -8.86
C ALA A 34 6.33 -14.95 -10.21
N ALA A 35 5.63 -13.85 -10.52
CA ALA A 35 5.84 -13.10 -11.75
C ALA A 35 7.27 -12.52 -11.86
N LEU A 36 7.81 -12.02 -10.74
CA LEU A 36 9.19 -11.55 -10.67
C LEU A 36 10.19 -12.68 -10.96
N THR A 37 9.99 -13.86 -10.37
CA THR A 37 10.86 -15.01 -10.61
C THR A 37 10.73 -15.58 -12.01
N ASP A 38 9.52 -15.62 -12.58
CA ASP A 38 9.27 -16.10 -13.94
C ASP A 38 9.95 -15.19 -14.97
N GLY A 39 9.88 -13.87 -14.76
CA GLY A 39 10.56 -12.89 -15.61
C GLY A 39 12.08 -12.91 -15.47
N ALA A 40 12.60 -13.06 -14.25
CA ALA A 40 14.04 -13.06 -13.98
C ALA A 40 14.73 -14.39 -14.36
N PHE A 41 14.02 -15.51 -14.20
CA PHE A 41 14.51 -16.88 -14.39
C PHE A 41 13.53 -17.74 -15.19
N PRO A 42 13.32 -17.43 -16.49
CA PRO A 42 12.32 -18.12 -17.31
C PRO A 42 12.53 -19.64 -17.35
N GLY A 43 11.47 -20.40 -17.04
CA GLY A 43 11.49 -21.88 -17.09
C GLY A 43 12.21 -22.57 -15.92
N CYS A 44 12.76 -21.82 -14.97
CA CYS A 44 13.55 -22.39 -13.87
C CYS A 44 12.72 -22.86 -12.67
N GLY A 45 11.44 -22.45 -12.56
CA GLY A 45 10.56 -22.89 -11.48
C GLY A 45 11.08 -22.50 -10.08
N VAL A 46 11.67 -21.30 -9.94
CA VAL A 46 12.22 -20.82 -8.66
C VAL A 46 11.11 -20.77 -7.60
N PRO A 47 11.29 -21.45 -6.45
CA PRO A 47 10.24 -21.53 -5.43
C PRO A 47 10.00 -20.20 -4.73
N VAL A 48 8.73 -19.88 -4.48
CA VAL A 48 8.30 -18.74 -3.65
C VAL A 48 7.85 -19.25 -2.28
N HIS A 49 8.63 -18.90 -1.26
CA HIS A 49 8.36 -19.28 0.13
C HIS A 49 7.40 -18.29 0.79
N HIS A 50 6.54 -18.81 1.66
CA HIS A 50 5.64 -18.05 2.50
C HIS A 50 5.27 -18.90 3.72
N VAL A 51 4.78 -18.25 4.78
CA VAL A 51 4.20 -18.97 5.92
C VAL A 51 2.92 -19.69 5.50
N ALA A 52 2.59 -20.80 6.17
CA ALA A 52 1.37 -21.57 5.89
C ALA A 52 0.08 -20.86 6.35
N GLY A 53 0.16 -19.98 7.35
CA GLY A 53 -0.97 -19.20 7.88
C GLY A 53 -1.08 -17.79 7.29
N ASP A 54 -1.96 -16.98 7.88
CA ASP A 54 -2.26 -15.62 7.38
C ASP A 54 -1.43 -14.50 8.03
N VAL A 55 -0.52 -14.86 8.93
CA VAL A 55 0.30 -13.92 9.71
C VAL A 55 1.76 -14.29 9.55
N ASP A 56 2.44 -13.60 8.63
CA ASP A 56 3.91 -13.62 8.58
C ASP A 56 4.43 -12.50 9.49
N PRO A 57 5.25 -12.80 10.52
CA PRO A 57 5.74 -11.78 11.45
C PRO A 57 6.61 -10.70 10.78
N LEU A 58 7.16 -10.96 9.59
CA LEU A 58 7.92 -9.97 8.83
C LEU A 58 7.04 -8.95 8.11
N PHE A 59 5.76 -9.26 7.85
CA PHE A 59 4.89 -8.45 6.99
C PHE A 59 3.57 -8.01 7.66
N GLN A 60 3.03 -8.81 8.59
CA GLN A 60 1.80 -8.52 9.34
C GLN A 60 2.11 -8.29 10.83
N SER A 61 3.15 -7.51 11.10
CA SER A 61 3.58 -7.24 12.47
C SER A 61 2.48 -6.59 13.31
N GLU A 62 1.59 -5.82 12.71
CA GLU A 62 0.44 -5.21 13.42
C GLU A 62 -0.50 -6.23 14.07
N LYS A 63 -0.48 -7.48 13.61
CA LYS A 63 -1.29 -8.57 14.18
C LYS A 63 -0.60 -9.25 15.37
N LEU A 64 0.68 -8.98 15.62
CA LEU A 64 1.41 -9.57 16.73
C LEU A 64 1.31 -8.67 17.96
N THR A 65 0.99 -9.25 19.11
CA THR A 65 0.84 -8.51 20.38
C THR A 65 2.12 -7.77 20.79
N ILE A 66 3.30 -8.32 20.47
CA ILE A 66 4.59 -7.71 20.82
C ILE A 66 4.88 -6.39 20.07
N THR A 67 4.16 -6.13 18.99
CA THR A 67 4.33 -4.95 18.13
C THR A 67 3.08 -4.06 18.09
N GLN A 68 2.10 -4.29 18.96
CA GLN A 68 0.94 -3.41 19.08
C GLN A 68 1.36 -2.05 19.65
N SER A 69 0.99 -0.97 18.95
CA SER A 69 1.18 0.40 19.40
C SER A 69 0.17 0.77 20.48
N ASP A 70 0.57 1.62 21.42
CA ASP A 70 -0.37 2.32 22.29
C ASP A 70 -1.20 3.31 21.45
N PRO A 71 -2.55 3.19 21.44
CA PRO A 71 -3.40 4.03 20.59
C PRO A 71 -3.30 5.53 20.89
N ALA A 72 -3.06 5.92 22.14
CA ALA A 72 -2.92 7.33 22.53
C ALA A 72 -1.57 7.89 22.06
N GLN A 73 -0.50 7.09 22.16
CA GLN A 73 0.81 7.47 21.62
C GLN A 73 0.78 7.61 20.10
N GLU A 74 0.10 6.69 19.39
CA GLU A 74 -0.05 6.77 17.94
C GLU A 74 -0.83 8.03 17.53
N LEU A 75 -1.93 8.34 18.23
CA LEU A 75 -2.72 9.55 17.98
C LEU A 75 -1.86 10.81 18.18
N ALA A 76 -1.16 10.90 19.30
CA ALA A 76 -0.29 12.04 19.61
C ALA A 76 0.81 12.20 18.55
N ALA A 77 1.46 11.11 18.14
CA ALA A 77 2.50 11.14 17.11
C ALA A 77 1.96 11.61 15.75
N LYS A 78 0.78 11.13 15.35
CA LYS A 78 0.14 11.55 14.08
C LYS A 78 -0.35 13.00 14.13
N GLN A 79 -0.88 13.45 15.26
CA GLN A 79 -1.25 14.85 15.49
C GLN A 79 -0.03 15.76 15.42
N GLN A 80 1.07 15.39 16.09
CA GLN A 80 2.32 16.13 16.03
C GLN A 80 2.88 16.19 14.61
N LYS A 81 2.84 15.08 13.87
CA LYS A 81 3.34 15.02 12.49
C LYS A 81 2.50 15.84 11.51
N ALA A 82 1.18 15.80 11.65
CA ALA A 82 0.28 16.54 10.77
C ALA A 82 0.24 18.04 11.11
N GLY A 83 0.35 18.40 12.39
CA GLY A 83 0.11 19.76 12.85
C GLY A 83 -1.35 20.18 12.62
N ASP A 84 -1.54 21.37 12.04
CA ASP A 84 -2.86 21.93 11.77
C ASP A 84 -3.51 21.27 10.53
N LEU A 85 -4.48 20.38 10.79
CA LEU A 85 -5.24 19.69 9.74
C LEU A 85 -6.04 20.65 8.85
N ALA A 86 -6.59 21.74 9.37
CA ALA A 86 -7.37 22.68 8.57
C ALA A 86 -6.46 23.41 7.58
N ARG A 87 -5.27 23.82 8.02
CA ARG A 87 -4.25 24.40 7.15
C ARG A 87 -3.77 23.41 6.09
N LEU A 88 -3.52 22.14 6.45
CA LEU A 88 -3.15 21.10 5.49
C LEU A 88 -4.26 20.87 4.45
N GLN A 89 -5.51 20.76 4.90
CA GLN A 89 -6.66 20.60 4.01
C GLN A 89 -6.80 21.79 3.06
N GLN A 90 -6.57 23.02 3.53
CA GLN A 90 -6.58 24.23 2.71
C GLN A 90 -5.47 24.20 1.65
N GLN A 91 -4.26 23.79 2.01
CA GLN A 91 -3.14 23.66 1.07
C GLN A 91 -3.41 22.63 -0.03
N MET A 92 -4.13 21.54 0.31
CA MET A 92 -4.46 20.47 -0.63
C MET A 92 -5.71 20.75 -1.48
N GLN A 93 -6.38 21.88 -1.31
CA GLN A 93 -7.61 22.22 -2.04
C GLN A 93 -7.51 22.09 -3.57
N PRO A 94 -6.40 22.47 -4.25
CA PRO A 94 -6.28 22.26 -5.69
C PRO A 94 -6.44 20.79 -6.08
N ALA A 95 -5.76 19.86 -5.38
CA ALA A 95 -5.85 18.43 -5.64
C ALA A 95 -7.23 17.86 -5.24
N ILE A 96 -7.79 18.33 -4.12
CA ILE A 96 -9.14 17.94 -3.66
C ILE A 96 -10.19 18.32 -4.71
N ARG A 97 -10.11 19.52 -5.30
CA ARG A 97 -11.02 19.95 -6.37
C ARG A 97 -10.88 19.13 -7.65
N GLN A 98 -9.64 18.78 -8.04
CA GLN A 98 -9.41 17.91 -9.20
C GLN A 98 -10.01 16.52 -8.99
N LEU A 99 -9.77 15.92 -7.82
CA LEU A 99 -10.37 14.64 -7.47
C LEU A 99 -11.91 14.73 -7.46
N LYS A 100 -12.48 15.78 -6.86
CA LYS A 100 -13.94 16.01 -6.84
C LYS A 100 -14.50 16.03 -8.27
N ALA A 101 -13.86 16.76 -9.19
CA ALA A 101 -14.30 16.85 -10.58
C ALA A 101 -14.21 15.50 -11.31
N ALA A 102 -13.25 14.64 -10.96
CA ALA A 102 -13.08 13.32 -11.58
C ALA A 102 -14.09 12.28 -11.07
N VAL A 103 -14.50 12.34 -9.79
CA VAL A 103 -15.31 11.27 -9.17
C VAL A 103 -16.76 11.66 -8.86
N CYS A 104 -17.10 12.94 -8.93
CA CYS A 104 -18.45 13.44 -8.64
C CYS A 104 -19.14 13.92 -9.92
N THR A 105 -20.41 13.54 -10.10
CA THR A 105 -21.27 14.08 -11.15
C THR A 105 -22.06 15.30 -10.65
N ALA A 106 -22.50 16.17 -11.56
CA ALA A 106 -23.28 17.37 -11.22
C ALA A 106 -24.59 17.08 -10.45
N ALA A 107 -25.16 15.88 -10.62
CA ALA A 107 -26.36 15.44 -9.92
C ALA A 107 -26.10 14.87 -8.51
N THR A 108 -24.84 14.58 -8.16
CA THR A 108 -24.49 13.89 -6.91
C THR A 108 -23.96 14.86 -5.87
N LYS A 109 -24.58 14.88 -4.68
CA LYS A 109 -24.00 15.56 -3.54
C LYS A 109 -22.76 14.79 -3.09
N CYS A 110 -21.62 15.48 -3.02
CA CYS A 110 -20.34 14.93 -2.64
C CYS A 110 -19.83 15.52 -1.30
N PRO A 111 -20.53 15.27 -0.18
CA PRO A 111 -20.28 15.94 1.10
C PRO A 111 -18.89 15.65 1.69
N LEU A 112 -18.26 14.53 1.29
CA LEU A 112 -16.90 14.18 1.71
C LEU A 112 -15.87 15.27 1.38
N PHE A 113 -16.04 15.94 0.23
CA PHE A 113 -15.09 16.94 -0.25
C PHE A 113 -15.25 18.30 0.44
N ASP A 114 -16.40 18.53 1.07
CA ASP A 114 -16.76 19.80 1.69
C ASP A 114 -16.65 19.74 3.23
N ALA A 115 -16.48 18.54 3.80
CA ALA A 115 -16.34 18.33 5.24
C ALA A 115 -14.90 18.60 5.73
N PRO A 116 -14.71 19.12 6.96
CA PRO A 116 -13.39 19.27 7.55
C PRO A 116 -12.73 17.92 7.86
N TRP A 117 -11.42 17.86 7.70
CA TRP A 117 -10.63 16.70 8.11
C TRP A 117 -10.58 16.55 9.62
N SER A 118 -10.62 15.31 10.11
CA SER A 118 -10.60 15.01 11.54
C SER A 118 -9.85 13.72 11.83
N PHE A 119 -9.10 13.68 12.94
CA PHE A 119 -8.54 12.45 13.45
C PHE A 119 -9.64 11.53 13.97
N ARG A 120 -9.55 10.24 13.63
CA ARG A 120 -10.41 9.17 14.13
C ARG A 120 -9.58 7.93 14.43
N GLN A 121 -10.08 7.08 15.30
CA GLN A 121 -9.46 5.80 15.62
C GLN A 121 -10.41 4.65 15.28
N THR A 122 -9.84 3.57 14.77
CA THR A 122 -10.56 2.30 14.58
C THR A 122 -10.76 1.58 15.92
N ARG A 123 -11.60 0.54 15.94
CA ARG A 123 -11.82 -0.27 17.15
C ARG A 123 -10.55 -0.94 17.68
N ASN A 124 -9.58 -1.22 16.80
CA ASN A 124 -8.28 -1.80 17.16
C ASN A 124 -7.18 -0.75 17.42
N GLY A 125 -7.54 0.53 17.55
CA GLY A 125 -6.61 1.59 17.99
C GLY A 125 -5.88 2.37 16.90
N ASN A 126 -5.92 1.91 15.65
CA ASN A 126 -5.26 2.60 14.53
C ASN A 126 -5.87 3.98 14.28
N THR A 127 -5.02 5.00 14.22
CA THR A 127 -5.42 6.39 13.98
C THR A 127 -5.38 6.72 12.49
N TYR A 128 -6.37 7.45 11.99
CA TYR A 128 -6.42 7.94 10.61
C TYR A 128 -7.07 9.33 10.53
N VAL A 129 -6.89 10.02 9.41
CA VAL A 129 -7.55 11.31 9.14
C VAL A 129 -8.76 11.07 8.23
N TYR A 130 -9.96 11.17 8.79
CA TYR A 130 -11.21 11.09 8.04
C TYR A 130 -11.30 12.25 7.03
N GLY A 131 -11.88 11.97 5.86
CA GLY A 131 -11.78 12.85 4.69
C GLY A 131 -10.55 12.48 3.86
N LEU A 132 -9.35 12.82 4.35
CA LEU A 132 -8.10 12.54 3.64
C LEU A 132 -7.90 11.06 3.32
N SER A 133 -8.11 10.16 4.29
CA SER A 133 -7.90 8.72 4.08
C SER A 133 -8.79 8.15 2.98
N VAL A 134 -10.05 8.59 2.91
CA VAL A 134 -11.01 8.16 1.89
C VAL A 134 -10.60 8.70 0.52
N MET A 135 -10.18 9.97 0.43
CA MET A 135 -9.68 10.55 -0.82
C MET A 135 -8.41 9.85 -1.31
N ALA A 136 -7.49 9.50 -0.40
CA ALA A 136 -6.30 8.73 -0.75
C ALA A 136 -6.67 7.34 -1.32
N SER A 137 -7.66 6.66 -0.74
CA SER A 137 -8.18 5.40 -1.29
C SER A 137 -8.83 5.56 -2.66
N MET A 138 -9.57 6.65 -2.91
CA MET A 138 -10.12 6.96 -4.24
C MET A 138 -9.02 7.13 -5.27
N VAL A 139 -8.00 7.94 -4.96
CA VAL A 139 -6.87 8.20 -5.86
C VAL A 139 -6.09 6.92 -6.15
N GLU A 140 -5.86 6.07 -5.14
CA GLU A 140 -5.17 4.79 -5.37
C GLU A 140 -5.99 3.85 -6.26
N THR A 141 -7.32 3.84 -6.12
CA THR A 141 -8.21 3.07 -6.99
C THR A 141 -8.14 3.56 -8.44
N LEU A 142 -8.18 4.89 -8.64
CA LEU A 142 -8.01 5.48 -9.98
C LEU A 142 -6.64 5.14 -10.59
N ARG A 143 -5.57 5.26 -9.80
CA ARG A 143 -4.20 4.93 -10.23
C ARG A 143 -4.09 3.45 -10.64
N LEU A 144 -4.66 2.54 -9.85
CA LEU A 144 -4.66 1.12 -10.15
C LEU A 144 -5.43 0.83 -11.44
N GLY A 145 -6.63 1.40 -11.62
CA GLY A 145 -7.40 1.18 -12.85
C GLY A 145 -6.72 1.77 -14.09
N TYR A 146 -6.00 2.90 -13.97
CA TYR A 146 -5.19 3.44 -15.06
C TYR A 146 -4.03 2.49 -15.40
N SER A 147 -3.37 1.96 -14.37
CA SER A 147 -2.26 1.01 -14.53
C SER A 147 -2.72 -0.33 -15.11
N GLU A 148 -3.98 -0.72 -14.87
CA GLU A 148 -4.66 -1.88 -15.45
C GLU A 148 -5.13 -1.61 -16.89
N ASN A 149 -4.91 -0.41 -17.42
CA ASN A 149 -5.35 -0.01 -18.76
C ASN A 149 -6.86 -0.16 -18.98
N LEU A 150 -7.66 0.14 -17.95
CA LEU A 150 -9.12 0.19 -18.08
C LEU A 150 -9.55 1.33 -19.04
N PRO A 151 -10.70 1.20 -19.73
CA PRO A 151 -11.25 2.29 -20.52
C PRO A 151 -11.82 3.38 -19.59
N TRP A 152 -11.40 4.63 -19.80
CA TRP A 152 -11.80 5.81 -19.01
C TRP A 152 -12.56 6.82 -19.87
#